data_AF-A0A177N735-F1
#
_entry.id   AF-A0A177N735-F1
#
_cell.length_a   1.000
_cell.length_b   1.000
_cell.length_c   1.000
_cell.angle_alpha   90.00
_cell.angle_beta   90.00
_cell.angle_gamma   90.00
#
_symmetry.space_group_name_H-M   'P 1'
#
loop_
_entity.id
_entity.type
_entity.pdbx_description
1 polymer ?
#
loop_
_entity_poly.entity_id
_entity_poly.type
_entity_poly.pdbx_seq_one_letter_code
_entity_poly.pdbx_strand_id
1 'polypeptide(L)'
;MSNQKVNASSIATCPRLITAAGDQAHRRFLEFFAANIRNPHTRRAYGRAVTEFLDWSEVAMGVVSIIEVQPLHVASWVESKTRQVSAPTVKQQLAAVRHCFDWLVTG
;
A
#
# COMPACT_ATOMS: atom_id res chain seq x y z
N MET A 1 0.43 -3.22 -38.83
CA MET A 1 0.70 -3.71 -37.46
C MET A 1 0.96 -2.50 -36.58
N SER A 2 -0.08 -1.98 -35.96
CA SER A 2 -0.02 -0.84 -35.04
C SER A 2 -0.65 -1.22 -33.72
N ASN A 3 -0.23 -0.51 -32.68
CA ASN A 3 -0.68 -0.50 -31.28
C ASN A 3 0.21 -1.32 -30.32
N GLN A 4 0.74 -0.78 -29.23
CA GLN A 4 0.55 0.53 -28.61
C GLN A 4 1.59 0.69 -27.51
N LYS A 5 2.31 1.82 -27.48
CA LYS A 5 3.03 2.26 -26.28
C LYS A 5 1.98 2.71 -25.27
N VAL A 6 1.75 1.93 -24.22
CA VAL A 6 1.04 2.41 -23.02
C VAL A 6 2.06 3.08 -22.11
N ASN A 7 2.27 4.37 -22.36
CA ASN A 7 2.79 5.30 -21.37
C ASN A 7 1.60 6.11 -20.88
N ALA A 8 0.99 5.67 -19.78
CA ALA A 8 0.13 6.52 -18.97
C ALA A 8 0.79 6.64 -17.61
N SER A 9 1.43 7.78 -17.35
CA SER A 9 1.67 8.23 -15.99
C SER A 9 0.30 8.32 -15.32
N SER A 10 -0.09 7.27 -14.61
CA SER A 10 -1.30 7.28 -13.81
C SER A 10 -1.14 8.41 -12.79
N ILE A 11 -2.09 9.34 -12.80
CA ILE A 11 -2.47 10.04 -11.59
C ILE A 11 -2.73 8.92 -10.59
N ALA A 12 -1.91 8.81 -9.55
CA ALA A 12 -2.08 7.78 -8.54
C ALA A 12 -3.36 8.11 -7.77
N THR A 13 -4.49 7.58 -8.22
CA THR A 13 -5.74 7.60 -7.46
C THR A 13 -5.47 6.91 -6.12
N CYS A 14 -5.89 7.54 -5.03
CA CYS A 14 -5.76 6.95 -3.69
C CYS A 14 -6.44 5.56 -3.67
N PRO A 15 -5.86 4.53 -3.03
CA PRO A 15 -6.45 3.19 -3.00
C PRO A 15 -7.89 3.22 -2.46
N ARG A 16 -8.78 2.40 -3.05
CA ARG A 16 -10.22 2.42 -2.74
C ARG A 16 -10.51 2.13 -1.26
N LEU A 17 -9.73 1.27 -0.63
CA LEU A 17 -9.85 0.94 0.80
C LEU A 17 -9.64 2.18 1.69
N ILE A 18 -8.80 3.13 1.26
CA ILE A 18 -8.56 4.37 1.99
C ILE A 18 -9.76 5.31 1.81
N THR A 19 -10.23 5.50 0.58
CA THR A 19 -11.35 6.40 0.30
C THR A 19 -12.65 5.91 0.94
N ALA A 20 -12.85 4.58 1.02
CA ALA A 20 -13.97 3.96 1.73
C ALA A 20 -13.98 4.24 3.24
N ALA A 21 -12.84 4.60 3.84
CA ALA A 21 -12.74 4.96 5.26
C ALA A 21 -12.93 6.47 5.53
N GLY A 22 -13.20 7.27 4.49
CA GLY A 22 -13.53 8.69 4.60
C GLY A 22 -12.33 9.65 4.58
N ASP A 23 -12.64 10.94 4.58
CA ASP A 23 -11.66 12.02 4.35
C ASP A 23 -10.53 12.07 5.37
N GLN A 24 -10.81 11.70 6.62
CA GLN A 24 -9.80 11.63 7.67
C GLN A 24 -8.75 10.57 7.33
N ALA A 25 -9.17 9.35 6.97
CA ALA A 25 -8.25 8.27 6.60
C ALA A 25 -7.45 8.65 5.34
N HIS A 26 -8.10 9.27 4.36
CA HIS A 26 -7.43 9.78 3.16
C HIS A 26 -6.34 10.80 3.50
N ARG A 27 -6.65 11.81 4.31
CA ARG A 27 -5.68 12.81 4.73
C ARG A 27 -4.51 12.20 5.50
N ARG A 28 -4.79 11.35 6.50
CA ARG A 28 -3.76 10.66 7.30
C ARG A 28 -2.85 9.79 6.42
N PHE A 29 -3.42 9.10 5.42
CA PHE A 29 -2.68 8.31 4.46
C PHE A 29 -1.71 9.16 3.63
N LEU A 30 -2.14 10.33 3.14
CA LEU A 30 -1.25 11.26 2.43
C LEU A 30 -0.18 11.86 3.35
N GLU A 31 -0.55 12.23 4.57
CA GLU A 31 0.37 12.76 5.59
C GLU A 31 1.48 11.76 5.93
N PHE A 32 1.20 10.45 5.96
CA PHE A 32 2.20 9.43 6.16
C PHE A 32 3.35 9.56 5.15
N PHE A 33 3.04 9.69 3.86
CA PHE A 33 4.07 9.82 2.83
C PHE A 33 4.68 11.22 2.79
N ALA A 34 3.86 12.26 2.91
CA ALA A 34 4.31 13.65 2.73
C ALA A 34 5.11 14.17 3.92
N ALA A 35 4.68 13.88 5.15
CA ALA A 35 5.24 14.42 6.38
C ALA A 35 6.21 13.45 7.07
N ASN A 36 5.92 12.15 7.08
CA ASN A 36 6.70 11.18 7.86
C ASN A 36 7.95 10.66 7.12
N ILE A 37 7.94 10.65 5.76
CA ILE A 37 9.01 10.05 4.96
C ILE A 37 9.74 11.11 4.13
N ARG A 38 10.89 11.57 4.64
CA ARG A 38 11.72 12.60 3.97
C ARG A 38 12.48 12.07 2.75
N ASN A 39 12.95 10.82 2.80
CA ASN A 39 13.73 10.24 1.71
C ASN A 39 12.82 9.90 0.51
N PRO A 40 13.02 10.52 -0.67
CA PRO A 40 12.16 10.29 -1.84
C PRO A 40 12.21 8.85 -2.37
N HIS A 41 13.35 8.16 -2.24
CA HIS A 41 13.47 6.76 -2.62
C HIS A 41 12.66 5.86 -1.68
N THR A 42 12.79 6.07 -0.37
CA THR A 42 12.00 5.34 0.64
C THR A 42 10.51 5.59 0.45
N ARG A 43 10.11 6.84 0.22
CA ARG A 43 8.71 7.21 -0.02
C ARG A 43 8.12 6.50 -1.24
N ARG A 44 8.86 6.43 -2.35
CA ARG A 44 8.43 5.70 -3.55
C ARG A 44 8.31 4.21 -3.29
N ALA A 45 9.30 3.61 -2.62
CA ALA A 45 9.29 2.19 -2.29
C ALA A 45 8.11 1.83 -1.36
N TYR A 46 7.87 2.66 -0.34
CA TYR A 46 6.77 2.47 0.60
C TYR A 46 5.41 2.67 -0.09
N GLY A 47 5.26 3.72 -0.90
CA GLY A 47 4.03 3.98 -1.65
C GLY A 47 3.66 2.79 -2.53
N ARG A 48 4.63 2.24 -3.26
CA ARG A 48 4.41 1.03 -4.07
C ARG A 48 4.00 -0.17 -3.22
N ALA A 49 4.71 -0.44 -2.12
CA ALA A 49 4.45 -1.60 -1.27
C ALA A 49 3.07 -1.54 -0.60
N VAL A 50 2.69 -0.36 -0.09
CA VAL A 50 1.41 -0.15 0.59
C VAL A 50 0.25 -0.23 -0.40
N THR A 51 0.35 0.44 -1.56
CA THR A 51 -0.68 0.33 -2.60
C THR A 51 -0.84 -1.10 -3.07
N GLU A 52 0.25 -1.81 -3.34
CA GLU A 52 0.20 -3.21 -3.76
C GLU A 52 -0.46 -4.12 -2.70
N PHE A 53 -0.21 -3.88 -1.42
CA PHE A 53 -0.88 -4.60 -0.33
C PHE A 53 -2.39 -4.29 -0.26
N LEU A 54 -2.78 -3.03 -0.41
CA LEU A 54 -4.18 -2.61 -0.36
C LEU A 54 -4.98 -3.14 -1.57
N ASP A 55 -4.41 -3.05 -2.77
CA ASP A 55 -5.00 -3.60 -3.98
C ASP A 55 -5.14 -5.13 -3.88
N TRP A 56 -4.12 -5.81 -3.33
CA TRP A 56 -4.21 -7.25 -3.07
C TRP A 56 -5.27 -7.58 -2.02
N SER A 57 -5.38 -6.80 -0.94
CA SER A 57 -6.37 -7.03 0.11
C SER A 57 -7.79 -6.88 -0.43
N GLU A 58 -8.00 -5.91 -1.31
CA GLU A 58 -9.24 -5.72 -2.05
C GLU A 58 -9.58 -6.96 -2.88
N VAL A 59 -8.67 -7.35 -3.78
CA VAL A 59 -8.96 -8.34 -4.83
C VAL A 59 -8.94 -9.77 -4.28
N ALA A 60 -7.97 -10.11 -3.44
CA ALA A 60 -7.74 -11.47 -2.98
C ALA A 60 -8.51 -11.81 -1.69
N MET A 61 -8.75 -10.83 -0.82
CA MET A 61 -9.41 -11.04 0.48
C MET A 61 -10.80 -10.41 0.56
N GLY A 62 -11.23 -9.64 -0.44
CA GLY A 62 -12.55 -9.00 -0.45
C GLY A 62 -12.69 -7.87 0.56
N VAL A 63 -11.58 -7.30 1.04
CA VAL A 63 -11.58 -6.18 1.99
C VAL A 63 -12.15 -4.95 1.31
N VAL A 64 -13.16 -4.30 1.91
CA VAL A 64 -13.83 -3.14 1.28
C VAL A 64 -13.40 -1.81 1.89
N SER A 65 -12.81 -1.82 3.09
CA SER A 65 -12.30 -0.63 3.78
C SER A 65 -11.01 -0.94 4.55
N ILE A 66 -10.10 0.04 4.69
CA ILE A 66 -8.85 -0.15 5.42
C ILE A 66 -9.05 -0.52 6.89
N ILE A 67 -10.20 -0.15 7.49
CA ILE A 67 -10.54 -0.49 8.88
C ILE A 67 -10.79 -2.00 9.09
N GLU A 68 -11.06 -2.74 8.01
CA GLU A 68 -11.29 -4.18 8.03
C GLU A 68 -9.99 -4.97 7.83
N VAL A 69 -8.87 -4.29 7.58
CA VAL A 69 -7.59 -4.97 7.42
C VAL A 69 -7.16 -5.58 8.76
N GLN A 70 -6.93 -6.88 8.75
CA GLN A 70 -6.51 -7.66 9.91
C GLN A 70 -5.06 -8.15 9.75
N PRO A 71 -4.37 -8.49 10.86
CA PRO A 71 -3.03 -9.09 10.81
C PRO A 71 -2.95 -10.34 9.93
N LEU A 72 -4.03 -11.11 9.83
CA LEU A 72 -4.11 -12.29 8.95
C LEU A 72 -3.94 -11.92 7.46
N HIS A 73 -4.52 -10.80 7.01
CA HIS A 73 -4.35 -10.32 5.62
C HIS A 73 -2.88 -9.99 5.34
N VAL A 74 -2.18 -9.38 6.30
CA VAL A 74 -0.74 -9.08 6.19
C VAL A 74 0.08 -10.37 6.11
N ALA A 75 -0.21 -11.36 6.95
CA ALA A 75 0.49 -12.64 6.94
C ALA A 75 0.31 -13.38 5.61
N SER A 76 -0.92 -13.48 5.11
CA SER A 76 -1.23 -14.11 3.83
C SER A 76 -0.56 -13.41 2.64
N TRP A 77 -0.52 -12.08 2.64
CA TRP A 77 0.19 -11.32 1.61
C TRP A 77 1.70 -11.56 1.65
N VAL A 78 2.30 -11.54 2.84
CA VAL A 78 3.73 -11.83 3.02
C VAL A 78 4.07 -13.23 2.53
N GLU A 79 3.26 -14.23 2.87
CA GLU A 79 3.44 -15.61 2.39
C GLU A 79 3.43 -15.67 0.86
N SER A 80 2.47 -15.01 0.21
CA SER A 80 2.42 -14.90 -1.25
C SER A 80 3.67 -14.21 -1.82
N LYS A 81 4.15 -13.15 -1.19
CA LYS A 81 5.34 -12.39 -1.61
C LYS A 81 6.64 -13.18 -1.51
N THR A 82 6.80 -14.02 -0.48
CA THR A 82 8.03 -14.84 -0.31
C THR A 82 8.30 -15.79 -1.47
N ARG A 83 7.27 -16.12 -2.27
CA ARG A 83 7.39 -16.97 -3.46
C ARG A 83 7.78 -16.21 -4.72
N GLN A 84 7.77 -14.87 -4.69
CA GLN A 84 7.89 -14.01 -5.87
C GLN A 84 9.11 -13.10 -5.84
N VAL A 85 9.54 -12.67 -4.65
CA VAL A 85 10.62 -11.68 -4.49
C VAL A 85 11.61 -12.11 -3.40
N SER A 86 12.78 -11.47 -3.41
CA SER A 86 13.83 -11.76 -2.44
C SER A 86 13.41 -11.46 -1.00
N ALA A 87 13.97 -12.20 -0.03
CA ALA A 87 13.70 -11.98 1.39
C ALA A 87 13.96 -10.52 1.85
N PRO A 88 15.05 -9.82 1.41
CA PRO A 88 15.22 -8.40 1.70
C PRO A 88 14.07 -7.52 1.17
N THR A 89 13.55 -7.82 -0.02
CA THR A 89 12.40 -7.10 -0.60
C THR A 89 11.14 -7.31 0.24
N VAL A 90 10.84 -8.56 0.64
CA VAL A 90 9.69 -8.87 1.51
C VAL A 90 9.81 -8.10 2.83
N LYS A 91 10.99 -8.09 3.45
CA LYS A 91 11.23 -7.37 4.71
C LYS A 91 10.99 -5.87 4.57
N GLN A 92 11.47 -5.26 3.47
CA GLN A 92 11.25 -3.84 3.21
C GLN A 92 9.77 -3.52 2.99
N GLN A 93 9.07 -4.34 2.22
CA GLN A 93 7.63 -4.18 1.95
C GLN A 93 6.80 -4.32 3.23
N LEU A 94 7.12 -5.30 4.07
CA LEU A 94 6.47 -5.49 5.37
C LEU A 94 6.72 -4.32 6.32
N ALA A 95 7.93 -3.76 6.34
CA ALA A 95 8.22 -2.56 7.12
C ALA A 95 7.38 -1.36 6.65
N ALA A 96 7.18 -1.21 5.33
CA ALA A 96 6.34 -0.17 4.76
C ALA A 96 4.88 -0.27 5.21
N VAL A 97 4.31 -1.48 5.13
CA VAL A 97 2.93 -1.75 5.56
C VAL A 97 2.78 -1.46 7.06
N ARG A 98 3.67 -2.00 7.91
CA ARG A 98 3.63 -1.76 9.36
C ARG A 98 3.67 -0.29 9.73
N HIS A 99 4.65 0.45 9.20
CA HIS A 99 4.78 1.88 9.48
C HIS A 99 3.53 2.67 9.04
N CYS A 100 2.91 2.29 7.93
CA CYS A 100 1.68 2.93 7.47
C CYS A 100 0.53 2.68 8.46
N PHE A 101 0.32 1.44 8.88
CA PHE A 101 -0.73 1.11 9.86
C PHE A 101 -0.46 1.74 11.24
N ASP A 102 0.78 1.71 11.73
CA ASP A 102 1.15 2.35 13.00
C ASP A 102 0.83 3.85 12.97
N TRP A 103 1.07 4.51 11.84
CA TRP A 103 0.69 5.92 11.64
C TRP A 103 -0.82 6.10 11.64
N LEU A 104 -1.56 5.27 10.89
CA LEU A 104 -3.02 5.40 10.79
C LEU A 104 -3.73 5.16 12.12
N VAL A 105 -3.17 4.33 13.00
CA VAL A 105 -3.73 4.04 14.34
C VAL A 105 -3.41 5.16 15.36
N THR A 106 -2.28 5.84 15.23
CA THR A 106 -1.76 6.73 16.28
C THR A 106 -2.19 8.19 16.17
N GLY A 107 -2.95 8.60 15.16
CA GLY A 107 -3.40 9.99 15.04
C GLY A 107 -4.67 10.20 14.27
#